data_AF-A0A552FHR4-F1
#
_entry.id   AF-A0A552FHR4-F1
#
_cell.length_a   1.000
_cell.length_b   1.000
_cell.length_c   1.000
_cell.angle_alpha   90.00
_cell.angle_beta   90.00
_cell.angle_gamma   90.00
#
_symmetry.space_group_name_H-M   'P 1'
#
loop_
_entity.id
_entity.type
_entity.pdbx_description
1 polymer ?
#
loop_
_entity_poly.entity_id
_entity_poly.type
_entity_poly.pdbx_seq_one_letter_code
_entity_poly.pdbx_strand_id
1 'polypeptide(L)'
;MRLYRGDFIENLTEPGLYRIDGIRSKTFGRGDPYYIDKNSLIEAIRQHTEPNSPVDIDYYNKTDFISFTTERKRAMYWASAMGKISLVNCDIDYFETHYIFTIDIEEEKLIKINEGIYFFEYACNPLLKQPNSPYILDYPAVVPTCPICQGLKSNHSLYLIDSVEFLNRHSDSEKYKGAFENAIRDKEWLLLPNDSINHGRSARIPRADFWSVTHFMVEGKPRDPFRYSIRGIID
;
A
#
# COMPACT_ATOMS: atom_id res chain seq x y z
N MET A 1 7.65 -14.77 5.27
CA MET A 1 7.77 -13.83 4.14
C MET A 1 7.87 -12.38 4.61
N ARG A 2 8.82 -11.61 4.06
CA ARG A 2 8.97 -10.17 4.33
C ARG A 2 8.88 -9.36 3.04
N LEU A 3 8.07 -8.30 3.06
CA LEU A 3 7.81 -7.42 1.91
C LEU A 3 8.07 -5.96 2.28
N TYR A 4 8.50 -5.14 1.32
CA TYR A 4 8.84 -3.73 1.50
C TYR A 4 8.13 -2.85 0.48
N ARG A 5 7.70 -1.66 0.90
CA ARG A 5 7.15 -0.63 0.02
C ARG A 5 7.81 0.70 0.33
N GLY A 6 8.38 1.32 -0.71
CA GLY A 6 8.84 2.70 -0.63
C GLY A 6 7.74 3.66 -1.02
N ASP A 7 7.58 4.73 -0.26
CA ASP A 7 6.59 5.76 -0.52
C ASP A 7 7.11 7.14 -0.08
N PHE A 8 6.44 8.20 -0.53
CA PHE A 8 6.77 9.59 -0.19
C PHE A 8 5.52 10.42 -0.01
N ILE A 9 5.61 11.47 0.80
CA ILE A 9 4.45 12.17 1.34
C ILE A 9 3.53 12.81 0.29
N GLU A 10 4.08 13.16 -0.88
CA GLU A 10 3.32 13.78 -1.97
C GLU A 10 2.62 12.77 -2.88
N ASN A 11 2.83 11.46 -2.64
CA ASN A 11 2.18 10.40 -3.40
C ASN A 11 0.66 10.36 -3.15
N LEU A 12 -0.08 9.88 -4.14
CA LEU A 12 -1.55 9.80 -4.13
C LEU A 12 -2.10 8.86 -3.05
N THR A 13 -1.28 7.93 -2.55
CA THR A 13 -1.60 7.05 -1.42
C THR A 13 -1.61 7.75 -0.07
N GLU A 14 -1.12 9.00 0.00
CA GLU A 14 -1.06 9.82 1.22
C GLU A 14 -0.38 9.07 2.39
N PRO A 15 0.84 8.54 2.20
CA PRO A 15 1.45 7.61 3.15
C PRO A 15 1.65 8.20 4.55
N GLY A 16 1.76 9.53 4.68
CA GLY A 16 1.86 10.21 5.98
C GLY A 16 0.64 10.01 6.89
N LEU A 17 -0.51 9.61 6.34
CA LEU A 17 -1.74 9.34 7.09
C LEU A 17 -1.81 7.91 7.66
N TYR A 18 -0.74 7.12 7.55
CA TYR A 18 -0.73 5.73 8.01
C TYR A 18 -1.05 5.57 9.51
N ARG A 19 -0.74 6.58 10.33
CA ARG A 19 -1.03 6.58 11.79
C ARG A 19 -2.54 6.61 12.08
N ILE A 20 -3.35 7.10 11.14
CA ILE A 20 -4.81 7.15 11.26
C ILE A 20 -5.42 5.98 10.46
N ASP A 21 -5.00 5.85 9.21
CA ASP A 21 -5.69 5.02 8.25
C ASP A 21 -5.01 3.68 7.94
N GLY A 22 -3.75 3.50 8.32
CA GLY A 22 -2.94 2.40 7.81
C GLY A 22 -2.48 2.64 6.37
N ILE A 23 -2.20 1.56 5.63
CA ILE A 23 -1.60 1.66 4.29
C ILE A 23 -2.72 1.70 3.25
N ARG A 24 -2.83 2.80 2.49
CA ARG A 24 -3.89 2.99 1.48
C ARG A 24 -3.41 2.60 0.07
N SER A 25 -4.33 2.11 -0.75
CA SER A 25 -4.19 2.08 -2.20
C SER A 25 -4.58 3.43 -2.80
N LYS A 26 -4.36 3.62 -4.11
CA LYS A 26 -4.72 4.87 -4.79
C LYS A 26 -6.23 5.00 -5.04
N THR A 27 -6.98 3.89 -5.00
CA THR A 27 -8.45 3.88 -5.07
C THR A 27 -9.10 4.61 -3.90
N PHE A 28 -8.41 4.76 -2.76
CA PHE A 28 -9.00 5.29 -1.52
C PHE A 28 -9.69 6.65 -1.75
N GLY A 29 -11.03 6.65 -1.72
CA GLY A 29 -11.87 7.82 -1.96
C GLY A 29 -11.99 8.29 -3.43
N ARG A 30 -11.41 7.58 -4.41
CA ARG A 30 -11.26 8.06 -5.80
C ARG A 30 -11.48 7.04 -6.92
N GLY A 31 -11.51 5.73 -6.64
CA GLY A 31 -11.60 4.68 -7.66
C GLY A 31 -12.92 3.89 -7.66
N ASP A 32 -13.06 2.99 -8.64
CA ASP A 32 -14.21 2.09 -8.75
C ASP A 32 -13.92 0.79 -7.96
N PRO A 33 -14.61 0.54 -6.83
CA PRO A 33 -14.33 -0.62 -5.99
C PRO A 33 -14.68 -1.96 -6.66
N TYR A 34 -15.28 -1.94 -7.84
CA TYR A 34 -15.62 -3.11 -8.66
C TYR A 34 -14.75 -3.23 -9.91
N TYR A 35 -13.67 -2.45 -10.05
CA TYR A 35 -12.89 -2.42 -11.28
C TYR A 35 -12.39 -3.80 -11.70
N ILE A 36 -11.79 -4.53 -10.75
CA ILE A 36 -11.26 -5.88 -10.97
C ILE A 36 -12.36 -6.86 -11.38
N ASP A 37 -13.56 -6.75 -10.80
CA ASP A 37 -14.67 -7.64 -11.10
C ASP A 37 -15.23 -7.38 -12.51
N LYS A 38 -15.18 -6.12 -12.97
CA LYS A 38 -15.60 -5.72 -14.32
C LYS A 38 -14.58 -6.06 -15.41
N ASN A 39 -13.27 -5.93 -15.11
CA ASN A 39 -12.20 -6.00 -16.11
C ASN A 39 -11.31 -7.25 -16.02
N SER A 40 -11.51 -8.10 -15.01
CA SER A 40 -10.67 -9.24 -14.61
C SER A 40 -9.40 -8.87 -13.84
N LEU A 41 -8.95 -9.80 -12.98
CA LEU A 41 -7.74 -9.65 -12.17
C LEU A 41 -6.47 -9.52 -13.02
N ILE A 42 -6.33 -10.33 -14.08
CA ILE A 42 -5.15 -10.32 -14.94
C ILE A 42 -4.98 -8.99 -15.68
N GLU A 43 -6.08 -8.42 -16.18
CA GLU A 43 -6.01 -7.12 -16.86
C GLU A 43 -5.65 -6.01 -15.88
N ALA A 44 -6.26 -6.02 -14.69
CA ALA A 44 -5.95 -5.07 -13.64
C ALA A 44 -4.47 -5.16 -13.21
N ILE A 45 -3.90 -6.36 -13.08
CA ILE A 45 -2.47 -6.54 -12.76
C ILE A 45 -1.60 -6.01 -13.90
N ARG A 46 -1.93 -6.32 -15.16
CA ARG A 46 -1.18 -5.81 -16.33
C ARG A 46 -1.18 -4.29 -16.35
N GLN A 47 -2.34 -3.66 -16.23
CA GLN A 47 -2.46 -2.19 -16.22
C GLN A 47 -1.72 -1.55 -15.04
N HIS A 48 -1.70 -2.21 -13.88
CA HIS A 48 -0.94 -1.74 -12.72
C HIS A 48 0.58 -1.79 -12.98
N THR A 49 1.05 -2.91 -13.52
CA THR A 49 2.48 -3.22 -13.66
C THR A 49 3.10 -2.56 -14.89
N GLU A 50 2.28 -2.30 -15.91
CA GLU A 50 2.70 -1.76 -17.20
C GLU A 50 1.64 -0.83 -17.81
N PRO A 51 1.49 0.40 -17.26
CA PRO A 51 0.51 1.35 -17.74
C PRO A 51 0.97 2.04 -19.05
N ASN A 52 0.68 1.42 -20.19
CA ASN A 52 1.16 1.87 -21.51
C ASN A 52 0.15 2.73 -22.29
N SER A 53 -1.14 2.67 -21.94
CA SER A 53 -2.20 3.46 -22.57
C SER A 53 -2.76 4.55 -21.64
N PRO A 54 -3.43 5.59 -22.16
CA PRO A 54 -4.13 6.56 -21.30
C PRO A 54 -5.14 5.93 -20.34
N VAL A 55 -5.81 4.85 -20.76
CA VAL A 55 -6.74 4.09 -19.91
C VAL A 55 -5.99 3.38 -18.80
N ASP A 56 -4.84 2.78 -19.11
CA ASP A 56 -4.03 2.09 -18.10
C ASP A 56 -3.45 3.07 -17.09
N ILE A 57 -3.03 4.26 -17.55
CA ILE A 57 -2.52 5.33 -16.68
C ILE A 57 -3.63 5.83 -15.76
N ASP A 58 -4.86 6.01 -16.27
CA ASP A 58 -6.00 6.39 -15.43
C ASP A 58 -6.26 5.34 -14.34
N TYR A 59 -6.28 4.05 -14.72
CA TYR A 59 -6.43 2.97 -13.75
C TYR A 59 -5.25 2.90 -12.76
N TYR A 60 -4.01 3.02 -13.22
CA TYR A 60 -2.83 3.00 -12.36
C TYR A 60 -2.86 4.11 -11.30
N ASN A 61 -3.48 5.26 -11.61
CA ASN A 61 -3.67 6.37 -10.67
C ASN A 61 -4.84 6.17 -9.70
N LYS A 62 -5.64 5.11 -9.89
CA LYS A 62 -6.81 4.73 -9.07
C LYS A 62 -6.83 3.23 -8.79
N THR A 63 -5.65 2.61 -8.71
CA THR A 63 -5.51 1.16 -8.61
C THR A 63 -5.78 0.66 -7.20
N ASP A 64 -6.44 -0.49 -7.12
CA ASP A 64 -6.81 -1.16 -5.86
C ASP A 64 -5.61 -1.80 -5.18
N PHE A 65 -4.55 -2.07 -5.93
CA PHE A 65 -3.35 -2.72 -5.43
C PHE A 65 -2.46 -1.79 -4.63
N ILE A 66 -1.88 -2.35 -3.58
CA ILE A 66 -0.77 -1.76 -2.85
C ILE A 66 0.47 -2.57 -3.22
N SER A 67 1.32 -2.01 -4.07
CA SER A 67 2.56 -2.66 -4.52
C SER A 67 3.64 -2.67 -3.44
N PHE A 68 4.28 -3.83 -3.31
CA PHE A 68 5.41 -4.15 -2.46
C PHE A 68 6.46 -4.92 -3.29
N THR A 69 7.64 -5.08 -2.72
CA THR A 69 8.76 -5.85 -3.28
C THR A 69 9.38 -6.70 -2.18
N THR A 70 9.95 -7.86 -2.54
CA THR A 70 10.77 -8.64 -1.61
C THR A 70 12.14 -8.01 -1.34
N GLU A 71 12.53 -6.98 -2.10
CA GLU A 71 13.83 -6.31 -1.97
C GLU A 71 13.75 -4.93 -1.32
N ARG A 72 14.31 -4.81 -0.12
CA ARG A 72 14.43 -3.52 0.57
C ARG A 72 15.15 -2.44 -0.27
N LYS A 73 16.17 -2.84 -1.06
CA LYS A 73 16.90 -1.92 -1.95
C LYS A 73 15.98 -1.33 -3.03
N ARG A 74 15.08 -2.14 -3.60
CA ARG A 74 14.11 -1.69 -4.59
C ARG A 74 13.06 -0.76 -3.98
N ALA A 75 12.58 -1.07 -2.77
CA ALA A 75 11.72 -0.13 -2.01
C ALA A 75 12.43 1.20 -1.75
N MET A 76 13.71 1.18 -1.36
CA MET A 76 14.51 2.40 -1.15
C MET A 76 14.70 3.21 -2.44
N TYR A 77 14.92 2.55 -3.57
CA TYR A 77 14.99 3.20 -4.87
C TYR A 77 13.70 4.00 -5.17
N TRP A 78 12.52 3.42 -4.91
CA TRP A 78 11.26 4.10 -5.12
C TRP A 78 11.02 5.24 -4.11
N ALA A 79 11.31 5.00 -2.83
CA ALA A 79 11.23 6.05 -1.81
C ALA A 79 12.13 7.24 -2.17
N SER A 80 13.36 7.02 -2.65
CA SER A 80 14.30 8.07 -3.05
C SER A 80 13.98 8.76 -4.38
N ALA A 81 12.72 8.73 -4.83
CA ALA A 81 12.29 9.23 -6.14
C ALA A 81 13.15 8.68 -7.29
N MET A 82 13.30 7.35 -7.32
CA MET A 82 14.14 6.62 -8.27
C MET A 82 15.64 6.94 -8.13
N GLY A 83 16.13 7.06 -6.89
CA GLY A 83 17.53 7.37 -6.58
C GLY A 83 17.95 8.82 -6.86
N LYS A 84 17.00 9.72 -7.12
CA LYS A 84 17.27 11.15 -7.40
C LYS A 84 17.52 11.96 -6.13
N ILE A 85 17.16 11.42 -4.97
CA ILE A 85 17.18 12.13 -3.69
C ILE A 85 17.93 11.28 -2.66
N SER A 86 18.84 11.92 -1.92
CA SER A 86 19.51 11.30 -0.76
C SER A 86 18.57 11.30 0.44
N LEU A 87 18.37 10.13 1.05
CA LEU A 87 17.51 9.94 2.20
C LEU A 87 18.34 9.62 3.43
N VAL A 88 18.02 10.28 4.54
CA VAL A 88 18.55 9.99 5.88
C VAL A 88 17.43 9.57 6.81
N ASN A 89 17.74 8.78 7.83
CA ASN A 89 16.76 8.38 8.84
C ASN A 89 16.14 9.64 9.49
N CYS A 90 14.84 9.57 9.76
CA CYS A 90 14.13 10.62 10.47
C CYS A 90 13.63 10.06 11.80
N ASP A 91 14.31 10.43 12.89
CA ASP A 91 13.97 9.97 14.24
C ASP A 91 12.98 10.90 14.95
N ILE A 92 12.62 12.02 14.30
CA ILE A 92 11.67 13.00 14.82
C ILE A 92 10.34 12.80 14.08
N ASP A 93 9.33 12.34 14.80
CA ASP A 93 7.99 12.19 14.25
C ASP A 93 7.50 13.50 13.58
N TYR A 94 6.81 13.34 12.46
CA TYR A 94 6.22 14.37 11.57
C TYR A 94 7.18 15.17 10.71
N PHE A 95 8.49 15.01 10.90
CA PHE A 95 9.49 15.59 10.00
C PHE A 95 9.77 14.68 8.80
N GLU A 96 9.26 13.45 8.82
CA GLU A 96 9.43 12.52 7.72
C GLU A 96 8.72 12.99 6.46
N THR A 97 9.35 12.68 5.32
CA THR A 97 8.82 12.94 3.98
C THR A 97 8.76 11.66 3.15
N HIS A 98 9.44 10.61 3.62
CA HIS A 98 9.67 9.38 2.90
C HIS A 98 9.52 8.20 3.87
N TYR A 99 9.01 7.09 3.35
CA TYR A 99 8.55 5.96 4.16
C TYR A 99 9.03 4.66 3.53
N ILE A 100 9.49 3.73 4.37
CA ILE A 100 9.60 2.32 4.01
C ILE A 100 8.63 1.54 4.88
N PHE A 101 7.52 1.11 4.31
CA PHE A 101 6.62 0.17 4.95
C PHE A 101 7.20 -1.24 4.83
N THR A 102 7.20 -1.98 5.94
CA THR A 102 7.66 -3.37 5.99
C THR A 102 6.51 -4.24 6.46
N ILE A 103 6.23 -5.31 5.74
CA ILE A 103 5.23 -6.33 6.06
C ILE A 103 5.98 -7.62 6.39
N ASP A 104 5.62 -8.23 7.52
CA ASP A 104 6.16 -9.46 8.07
C ASP A 104 5.02 -10.47 8.23
N ILE A 105 4.94 -11.44 7.32
CA ILE A 105 3.89 -12.46 7.31
C ILE A 105 4.53 -13.83 7.56
N GLU A 106 4.01 -14.54 8.56
CA GLU A 106 4.29 -15.95 8.81
C GLU A 106 3.74 -16.78 7.63
N GLU A 107 4.62 -17.54 6.96
CA GLU A 107 4.25 -18.27 5.74
C GLU A 107 3.24 -19.38 6.02
N GLU A 108 3.29 -19.96 7.20
CA GLU A 108 2.33 -20.94 7.71
C GLU A 108 0.90 -20.40 7.84
N LYS A 109 0.72 -19.07 7.85
CA LYS A 109 -0.61 -18.41 7.89
C LYS A 109 -1.14 -18.09 6.49
N LEU A 110 -0.35 -18.29 5.43
CA LEU A 110 -0.80 -18.06 4.06
C LEU A 110 -1.59 -19.26 3.54
N ILE A 111 -2.80 -18.99 3.03
CA ILE A 111 -3.62 -19.98 2.36
C ILE A 111 -3.46 -19.79 0.86
N LYS A 112 -2.82 -20.73 0.16
CA LYS A 112 -2.70 -20.68 -1.31
C LYS A 112 -4.08 -20.92 -1.93
N ILE A 113 -4.59 -19.93 -2.66
CA ILE A 113 -5.87 -20.00 -3.37
C ILE A 113 -5.64 -20.43 -4.83
N ASN A 114 -4.59 -19.90 -5.45
CA ASN A 114 -4.15 -20.25 -6.79
C ASN A 114 -2.63 -20.05 -6.90
N GLU A 115 -2.02 -20.43 -8.02
CA GLU A 115 -0.60 -20.13 -8.27
C GLU A 115 -0.40 -18.62 -8.34
N GLY A 116 0.55 -18.14 -7.55
CA GLY A 116 0.80 -16.72 -7.33
C GLY A 116 -0.28 -15.98 -6.55
N ILE A 117 -1.34 -16.63 -6.02
CA ILE A 117 -2.38 -15.97 -5.22
C ILE A 117 -2.53 -16.64 -3.87
N TYR A 118 -2.34 -15.85 -2.82
CA TYR A 118 -2.41 -16.26 -1.43
C TYR A 118 -3.45 -15.42 -0.70
N PHE A 119 -4.10 -16.01 0.29
CA PHE A 119 -5.04 -15.36 1.19
C PHE A 119 -4.44 -15.29 2.59
N PHE A 120 -4.64 -14.17 3.26
CA PHE A 120 -4.12 -13.92 4.60
C PHE A 120 -5.16 -13.20 5.45
N GLU A 121 -5.43 -13.75 6.64
CA GLU A 121 -6.31 -13.13 7.63
C GLU A 121 -5.50 -12.52 8.77
N TYR A 122 -5.96 -11.37 9.27
CA TYR A 122 -5.27 -10.66 10.33
C TYR A 122 -6.24 -9.86 11.22
N ALA A 123 -5.77 -9.57 12.42
CA ALA A 123 -6.46 -8.67 13.34
C ALA A 123 -5.94 -7.24 13.18
N CYS A 124 -6.86 -6.28 13.26
CA CYS A 124 -6.49 -4.89 13.36
C CYS A 124 -6.05 -4.56 14.79
N ASN A 125 -5.07 -3.67 14.92
CA ASN A 125 -4.58 -3.18 16.19
C ASN A 125 -4.63 -1.64 16.19
N PRO A 126 -5.73 -1.03 16.70
CA PRO A 126 -5.91 0.42 16.67
C PRO A 126 -5.00 1.16 17.67
N LEU A 127 -4.33 0.43 18.57
CA LEU A 127 -3.41 1.00 19.55
C LEU A 127 -1.98 1.16 18.99
N LEU A 128 -1.62 0.38 17.96
CA LEU A 128 -0.37 0.59 17.24
C LEU A 128 -0.44 1.93 16.50
N LYS A 129 0.50 2.82 16.81
CA LYS A 129 0.74 4.06 16.06
C LYS A 129 -0.40 5.06 16.29
N GLN A 130 -0.50 5.58 17.52
CA GLN A 130 -1.44 6.64 17.87
C GLN A 130 -1.22 7.88 16.97
N PRO A 131 -2.28 8.59 16.57
CA PRO A 131 -2.14 9.92 15.98
C PRO A 131 -1.56 10.89 17.04
N ASN A 132 -0.37 11.48 16.84
CA ASN A 132 0.13 12.51 17.77
C ASN A 132 -0.44 13.89 17.43
N SER A 133 -1.75 14.03 17.54
CA SER A 133 -2.33 15.35 17.70
C SER A 133 -2.40 15.64 19.20
N PRO A 134 -1.74 16.70 19.71
CA PRO A 134 -2.00 17.20 21.07
C PRO A 134 -3.41 17.79 21.20
N TYR A 135 -4.15 17.92 20.08
CA TYR A 135 -5.53 18.36 20.11
C TYR A 135 -6.42 17.19 20.55
N ILE A 136 -6.97 17.35 21.75
CA ILE A 136 -8.04 16.56 22.39
C ILE A 136 -9.19 16.15 21.45
N LEU A 137 -9.36 16.84 20.31
CA LEU A 137 -10.40 16.56 19.32
C LEU A 137 -10.10 15.37 18.39
N ASP A 138 -8.86 14.86 18.33
CA ASP A 138 -8.52 13.61 17.61
C ASP A 138 -8.60 12.36 18.50
N TYR A 139 -8.70 12.54 19.81
CA TYR A 139 -8.85 11.47 20.81
C TYR A 139 -10.18 10.66 20.69
N PRO A 140 -11.34 11.23 20.31
CA PRO A 140 -12.58 10.47 20.14
C PRO A 140 -12.66 9.66 18.84
N ALA A 141 -11.72 9.80 17.89
CA ALA A 141 -11.70 9.03 16.64
C ALA A 141 -11.02 7.66 16.76
N VAL A 142 -10.42 7.35 17.93
CA VAL A 142 -10.10 5.97 18.31
C VAL A 142 -11.42 5.27 18.62
N VAL A 143 -12.17 4.89 17.57
CA VAL A 143 -13.28 3.97 17.75
C VAL A 143 -12.66 2.71 18.38
N PRO A 144 -13.00 2.37 19.64
CA PRO A 144 -12.32 1.29 20.36
C PRO A 144 -12.52 -0.06 19.65
N THR A 145 -13.49 -0.12 18.75
CA THR A 145 -13.87 -1.29 17.96
C THR A 145 -13.88 -0.91 16.48
N CYS A 146 -12.93 -1.43 15.69
CA CYS A 146 -13.00 -1.35 14.23
C CYS A 146 -14.36 -1.88 13.73
N PRO A 147 -15.05 -1.23 12.78
CA PRO A 147 -16.37 -1.71 12.33
C PRO A 147 -16.30 -3.11 11.68
N ILE A 148 -15.14 -3.49 11.15
CA ILE A 148 -14.88 -4.80 10.53
C ILE A 148 -14.44 -5.81 11.60
N CYS A 149 -13.37 -5.51 12.35
CA CYS A 149 -12.81 -6.48 13.30
C CYS A 149 -13.51 -6.49 14.66
N GLN A 150 -14.16 -5.40 15.07
CA GLN A 150 -14.81 -5.20 16.38
C GLN A 150 -13.94 -5.60 17.59
N GLY A 151 -12.62 -5.63 17.43
CA GLY A 151 -11.68 -6.15 18.42
C GLY A 151 -11.60 -7.69 18.49
N LEU A 152 -12.33 -8.41 17.63
CA LEU A 152 -12.25 -9.85 17.43
C LEU A 152 -11.03 -10.23 16.54
N LYS A 153 -10.47 -11.41 16.79
CA LYS A 153 -9.29 -11.91 16.09
C LYS A 153 -9.63 -12.26 14.62
N SER A 154 -8.79 -11.80 13.69
CA SER A 154 -8.71 -12.26 12.29
C SER A 154 -9.89 -12.01 11.33
N ASN A 155 -10.65 -10.93 11.50
CA ASN A 155 -11.74 -10.59 10.56
C ASN A 155 -11.31 -9.79 9.32
N HIS A 156 -10.10 -9.23 9.30
CA HIS A 156 -9.60 -8.57 8.10
C HIS A 156 -8.92 -9.57 7.18
N SER A 157 -9.00 -9.34 5.88
CA SER A 157 -8.36 -10.22 4.90
C SER A 157 -7.67 -9.46 3.77
N LEU A 158 -6.59 -10.06 3.25
CA LEU A 158 -5.85 -9.61 2.07
C LEU A 158 -5.70 -10.76 1.08
N TYR A 159 -5.75 -10.43 -0.21
CA TYR A 159 -5.07 -11.23 -1.21
C TYR A 159 -3.64 -10.72 -1.39
N LEU A 160 -2.68 -11.63 -1.36
CA LEU A 160 -1.30 -11.40 -1.72
C LEU A 160 -1.04 -12.06 -3.04
N ILE A 161 -0.60 -11.28 -4.01
CA ILE A 161 -0.36 -11.74 -5.37
C ILE A 161 1.13 -11.61 -5.64
N ASP A 162 1.81 -12.75 -5.81
CA ASP A 162 3.15 -12.77 -6.41
C ASP A 162 2.97 -12.50 -7.90
N SER A 163 3.24 -11.27 -8.34
CA SER A 163 3.03 -10.86 -9.72
C SER A 163 3.87 -11.68 -10.69
N VAL A 164 5.05 -12.15 -10.27
CA VAL A 164 5.92 -12.98 -11.10
C VAL A 164 5.31 -14.35 -11.29
N GLU A 165 4.97 -15.04 -10.19
CA GLU A 165 4.36 -16.37 -10.24
C GLU A 165 3.01 -16.35 -11.00
N PHE A 166 2.20 -15.32 -10.76
CA PHE A 166 0.89 -15.17 -11.41
C PHE A 166 1.00 -14.89 -12.93
N LEU A 167 1.85 -13.94 -13.34
CA LEU A 167 1.99 -13.57 -14.76
C LEU A 167 2.77 -14.60 -15.58
N ASN A 168 3.63 -15.42 -14.95
CA ASN A 168 4.40 -16.46 -15.64
C ASN A 168 3.50 -17.45 -16.39
N ARG A 169 2.30 -17.74 -15.89
CA ARG A 169 1.30 -18.58 -16.58
C ARG A 169 0.78 -18.00 -17.89
N HIS A 170 1.05 -16.72 -18.12
CA HIS A 170 0.57 -15.95 -19.25
C HIS A 170 1.72 -15.29 -20.01
N SER A 171 2.97 -15.66 -19.72
CA SER A 171 4.17 -15.04 -20.29
C SER A 171 4.31 -15.22 -21.80
N ASP A 172 3.73 -16.29 -22.35
CA ASP A 172 3.74 -16.56 -23.79
C ASP A 172 2.85 -15.60 -24.59
N SER A 173 1.99 -14.84 -23.91
CA SER A 173 1.20 -13.79 -24.54
C SER A 173 2.03 -12.50 -24.62
N GLU A 174 2.26 -12.02 -25.84
CA GLU A 174 2.89 -10.70 -26.08
C GLU A 174 2.17 -9.56 -25.33
N LYS A 175 0.88 -9.71 -25.03
CA LYS A 175 0.09 -8.74 -24.26
C LYS A 175 0.58 -8.58 -22.81
N TYR A 176 1.11 -9.62 -22.18
CA TYR A 176 1.47 -9.63 -20.75
C TYR A 176 2.99 -9.64 -20.51
N LYS A 177 3.78 -9.70 -21.57
CA LYS A 177 5.23 -9.83 -21.50
C LYS A 177 5.91 -8.66 -20.77
N GLY A 178 5.57 -7.42 -21.10
CA GLY A 178 6.18 -6.25 -20.46
C GLY A 178 5.81 -6.15 -18.97
N ALA A 179 4.55 -6.43 -18.61
CA ALA A 179 4.12 -6.57 -17.22
C ALA A 179 4.91 -7.66 -16.48
N PHE A 180 5.13 -8.81 -17.09
CA PHE A 180 5.92 -9.89 -16.49
C PHE A 180 7.39 -9.49 -16.27
N GLU A 181 8.03 -8.87 -17.27
CA GLU A 181 9.41 -8.37 -17.18
C GLU A 181 9.55 -7.30 -16.07
N ASN A 182 8.58 -6.38 -15.97
CA ASN A 182 8.52 -5.39 -14.89
C ASN A 182 8.34 -6.03 -13.52
N ALA A 183 7.45 -7.02 -13.39
CA ALA A 183 7.24 -7.76 -12.15
C ALA A 183 8.52 -8.50 -11.70
N ILE A 184 9.26 -9.13 -12.63
CA ILE A 184 10.54 -9.78 -12.34
C ILE A 184 11.56 -8.75 -11.83
N ARG A 185 11.74 -7.65 -12.57
CA ARG A 185 12.70 -6.59 -12.24
C ARG A 185 12.44 -6.03 -10.84
N ASP A 186 11.17 -5.86 -10.49
CA ASP A 186 10.76 -5.22 -9.25
C ASP A 186 10.55 -6.22 -8.11
N LYS A 187 10.57 -7.53 -8.42
CA LYS A 187 10.19 -8.62 -7.52
C LYS A 187 8.87 -8.32 -6.83
N GLU A 188 7.90 -7.92 -7.65
CA GLU A 188 6.68 -7.27 -7.21
C GLU A 188 5.70 -8.23 -6.54
N TRP A 189 5.14 -7.77 -5.44
CA TRP A 189 4.00 -8.36 -4.75
C TRP A 189 2.88 -7.33 -4.69
N LEU A 190 1.69 -7.69 -5.14
CA LEU A 190 0.51 -6.83 -5.07
C LEU A 190 -0.37 -7.28 -3.92
N LEU A 191 -0.59 -6.38 -2.96
CA LEU A 191 -1.53 -6.60 -1.88
C LEU A 191 -2.87 -5.96 -2.23
N LEU A 192 -3.93 -6.76 -2.17
CA LEU A 192 -5.29 -6.34 -2.44
C LEU A 192 -6.14 -6.52 -1.18
N PRO A 193 -6.53 -5.45 -0.49
CA PRO A 193 -7.44 -5.55 0.64
C PRO A 193 -8.78 -6.16 0.20
N ASN A 194 -9.30 -7.08 1.02
CA ASN A 194 -10.50 -7.87 0.68
C ASN A 194 -11.67 -7.65 1.64
N ASP A 195 -11.55 -6.71 2.59
CA ASP A 195 -12.67 -6.38 3.47
C ASP A 195 -13.81 -5.74 2.66
N SER A 196 -15.06 -6.15 2.93
CA SER A 196 -16.23 -5.56 2.29
C SER A 196 -16.62 -4.25 2.98
N ILE A 197 -16.73 -3.17 2.20
CA ILE A 197 -17.21 -1.86 2.65
C ILE A 197 -18.25 -1.37 1.64
N ASN A 198 -19.49 -1.13 2.08
CA ASN A 198 -20.58 -0.61 1.24
C ASN A 198 -20.74 -1.37 -0.09
N HIS A 199 -20.71 -2.71 -0.03
CA HIS A 199 -20.78 -3.64 -1.16
C HIS A 199 -19.52 -3.73 -2.06
N GLY A 200 -18.51 -2.87 -1.88
CA GLY A 200 -17.23 -2.92 -2.58
C GLY A 200 -16.08 -3.45 -1.73
N ARG A 201 -14.86 -3.51 -2.31
CA ARG A 201 -13.63 -3.82 -1.56
C ARG A 201 -13.07 -2.59 -0.85
N SER A 202 -12.46 -2.81 0.32
CA SER A 202 -11.66 -1.82 1.02
C SER A 202 -10.46 -1.40 0.18
N ALA A 203 -10.06 -0.13 0.30
CA ALA A 203 -8.89 0.44 -0.36
C ALA A 203 -7.73 0.70 0.61
N ARG A 204 -7.70 0.00 1.76
CA ARG A 204 -6.64 0.13 2.76
C ARG A 204 -6.39 -1.14 3.56
N ILE A 205 -5.16 -1.28 4.04
CA ILE A 205 -4.73 -2.22 5.08
C ILE A 205 -4.71 -1.45 6.41
N PRO A 206 -5.63 -1.71 7.36
CA PRO A 206 -5.62 -1.03 8.64
C PRO A 206 -4.35 -1.29 9.46
N ARG A 207 -4.19 -0.49 10.51
CA ARG A 207 -3.13 -0.67 11.51
C ARG A 207 -3.19 -2.09 12.08
N ALA A 208 -2.06 -2.78 12.04
CA ALA A 208 -1.92 -4.17 12.45
C ALA A 208 -0.46 -4.48 12.82
N ASP A 209 -0.25 -5.53 13.62
CA ASP A 209 1.06 -5.91 14.17
C ASP A 209 2.01 -6.47 13.12
N PHE A 210 1.48 -7.04 12.04
CA PHE A 210 2.28 -7.68 10.98
C PHE A 210 3.00 -6.68 10.07
N TRP A 211 2.87 -5.37 10.31
CA TRP A 211 3.58 -4.37 9.51
C TRP A 211 4.09 -3.18 10.33
N SER A 212 5.19 -2.61 9.86
CA SER A 212 5.89 -1.47 10.48
C SER A 212 6.28 -0.44 9.41
N VAL A 213 6.81 0.70 9.85
CA VAL A 213 7.30 1.75 8.97
C VAL A 213 8.62 2.31 9.49
N THR A 214 9.57 2.52 8.59
CA THR A 214 10.79 3.29 8.85
C THR A 214 10.66 4.65 8.18
N HIS A 215 11.00 5.70 8.93
CA HIS A 215 10.87 7.09 8.49
C HIS A 215 12.18 7.65 7.93
N PHE A 216 12.05 8.44 6.88
CA PHE A 216 13.15 9.11 6.22
C PHE A 216 12.81 10.57 5.92
N MET A 217 13.85 11.38 5.85
CA MET A 217 13.78 12.75 5.34
C MET A 217 14.83 12.97 4.26
N VAL A 218 14.66 14.01 3.46
CA VAL A 218 15.65 14.42 2.47
C VAL A 218 16.84 15.05 3.18
N GLU A 219 18.04 14.58 2.85
CA GLU A 219 19.28 15.10 3.42
C GLU A 219 19.40 16.62 3.21
N GLY A 220 19.68 17.36 4.29
CA GLY A 220 19.83 18.81 4.26
C GLY A 220 18.53 19.59 4.02
N LYS A 221 17.36 18.94 3.98
CA LYS A 221 16.05 19.59 3.77
C LYS A 221 15.05 19.16 4.84
N PRO A 222 15.17 19.68 6.09
CA PRO A 222 14.18 19.42 7.12
C PRO A 222 12.82 19.96 6.67
N ARG A 223 11.77 19.18 6.89
CA ARG A 223 10.39 19.60 6.67
C ARG A 223 9.89 20.39 7.88
N ASP A 224 9.05 21.38 7.63
CA ASP A 224 8.23 21.98 8.68
C ASP A 224 7.06 21.04 9.03
N PRO A 225 6.99 20.48 10.25
CA PRO A 225 5.96 19.52 10.65
C PRO A 225 4.56 20.14 10.70
N PHE A 226 4.46 21.47 10.78
CA PHE A 226 3.19 22.21 10.77
C PHE A 226 2.72 22.56 9.36
N ARG A 227 3.59 22.44 8.36
CA ARG A 227 3.21 22.42 6.95
C ARG A 227 2.75 21.01 6.58
N TYR A 228 1.56 20.65 7.05
CA TYR A 228 0.73 19.78 6.24
C TYR A 228 0.31 20.62 5.05
N SER A 229 0.77 20.27 3.85
CA SER A 229 0.12 20.80 2.66
C SER A 229 -1.32 20.30 2.72
N ILE A 230 -2.21 21.19 3.15
CA ILE A 230 -3.63 21.07 2.88
C ILE A 230 -3.72 21.12 1.36
N ARG A 231 -3.52 19.99 0.68
CA ARG A 231 -3.98 19.82 -0.70
C ARG A 231 -5.52 19.85 -0.60
N GLY A 232 -6.10 21.05 -0.63
CA GLY A 232 -7.55 21.23 -0.62
C GLY A 232 -8.13 22.54 -0.08
N ILE A 233 -7.36 23.53 0.40
CA ILE A 233 -7.92 24.83 0.79
C ILE A 233 -6.98 25.97 0.39
N ILE A 234 -6.65 26.09 -0.90
CA ILE A 234 -6.45 27.38 -1.58
C ILE A 234 -6.74 27.10 -3.07
N ASP A 235 -7.99 27.28 -3.47
CA ASP A 235 -8.34 27.80 -4.80
C ASP A 235 -8.76 29.27 -4.60
#